data_AF-A0A255ZJL7-F1
#
_entry.id   AF-A0A255ZJL7-F1
#
_cell.length_a   1.000
_cell.length_b   1.000
_cell.length_c   1.000
_cell.angle_alpha   90.00
_cell.angle_beta   90.00
_cell.angle_gamma   90.00
#
_symmetry.space_group_name_H-M   'P 1'
#
loop_
_entity.id
_entity.type
_entity.pdbx_description
1 polymer ?
#
loop_
_entity_poly.entity_id
_entity_poly.type
_entity_poly.pdbx_seq_one_letter_code
_entity_poly.pdbx_strand_id
1 'polypeptide(L)'
;MRYSPFGVIVSKSWLFQKGGRPVIYQAHDEYDLLSDAQKFRHVRYEPHRNVDHTWEREWRIQTDSLALEPSETTFVVPTRAWERRFHQEHIDEVATTSALLEIPLDDPMPWHFVVLEDLGVEGFDEYDF
;
A
#
# COMPACT_ATOMS: atom_id res chain seq x y z
N MET A 1 4.29 17.61 1.60
CA MET A 1 4.75 16.24 1.89
C MET A 1 4.74 15.44 0.60
N ARG A 2 5.69 14.53 0.34
CA ARG A 2 5.73 13.74 -0.92
C ARG A 2 4.77 12.55 -0.90
N TYR A 3 4.50 12.00 0.29
CA TYR A 3 3.59 10.87 0.49
C TYR A 3 2.41 11.31 1.33
N SER A 4 1.23 10.76 1.01
CA SER A 4 0.04 10.86 1.85
C SER A 4 0.19 9.92 3.06
N PRO A 5 -0.43 10.20 4.22
CA PRO A 5 -0.39 9.32 5.39
C PRO A 5 -1.35 8.12 5.24
N PHE A 6 -1.44 7.57 4.03
CA PHE A 6 -2.21 6.37 3.71
C PHE A 6 -1.29 5.36 3.05
N GLY A 7 -1.58 4.09 3.27
CA GLY A 7 -0.82 3.04 2.62
C GLY A 7 -1.34 1.65 2.95
N VAL A 8 -0.59 0.65 2.50
CA VAL A 8 -0.84 -0.75 2.81
C VAL A 8 0.45 -1.38 3.31
N ILE A 9 0.32 -2.25 4.30
CA ILE A 9 1.40 -3.08 4.83
C ILE A 9 1.07 -4.51 4.40
N VAL A 10 2.06 -5.16 3.78
CA VAL A 10 1.99 -6.58 3.42
C VAL A 10 3.25 -7.29 3.90
N SER A 11 3.16 -8.61 4.09
CA SER A 11 4.35 -9.39 4.41
C SER A 11 5.31 -9.44 3.20
N LYS A 12 6.62 -9.31 3.45
CA LYS A 12 7.63 -9.41 2.38
C LYS A 12 7.61 -10.78 1.71
N SER A 13 7.33 -11.82 2.49
CA SER A 13 7.21 -13.20 1.98
C SER A 13 6.06 -13.32 0.99
N TRP A 14 4.89 -12.77 1.32
CA TRP A 14 3.74 -12.75 0.41
C TRP A 14 4.03 -11.93 -0.85
N LEU A 15 4.54 -10.71 -0.70
CA LEU A 15 4.88 -9.86 -1.86
C LEU A 15 5.91 -10.53 -2.77
N PHE A 16 6.90 -11.22 -2.20
CA PHE A 16 7.88 -11.97 -2.96
C PHE A 16 7.26 -13.13 -3.75
N GLN A 17 6.31 -13.85 -3.16
CA GLN A 17 5.57 -14.92 -3.85
C GLN A 17 4.72 -14.38 -5.01
N LYS A 18 4.19 -13.16 -4.89
CA LYS A 18 3.49 -12.46 -5.99
C LYS A 18 4.41 -11.93 -7.09
N GLY A 19 5.73 -12.10 -6.98
CA GLY A 19 6.71 -11.62 -7.95
C GLY A 19 7.33 -10.26 -7.60
N GLY A 20 6.98 -9.67 -6.44
CA GLY A 20 7.62 -8.48 -5.94
C GLY A 20 9.10 -8.71 -5.61
N ARG A 21 9.95 -7.76 -5.96
CA ARG A 21 11.41 -7.84 -5.74
C ARG A 21 11.93 -6.51 -5.24
N PRO A 22 13.02 -6.51 -4.44
CA PRO A 22 13.73 -5.27 -4.15
C PRO A 22 14.28 -4.66 -5.44
N VAL A 23 14.25 -3.33 -5.51
CA VAL A 23 14.82 -2.59 -6.64
C VAL A 23 16.34 -2.78 -6.73
N ILE A 24 16.89 -2.45 -7.90
CA ILE A 24 18.32 -2.48 -8.20
C ILE A 24 18.75 -1.02 -8.40
N TYR A 25 19.59 -0.51 -7.50
CA TYR A 25 20.15 0.83 -7.60
C TYR A 25 21.41 0.80 -8.44
N GLN A 26 21.35 1.40 -9.62
CA GLN A 26 22.45 1.45 -10.58
C GLN A 26 22.42 2.75 -11.37
N ALA A 27 23.54 3.09 -12.00
CA ALA A 27 23.60 4.24 -12.89
C ALA A 27 22.70 4.02 -14.11
N HIS A 28 22.33 5.11 -14.79
CA HIS A 28 21.42 5.01 -15.94
C HIS A 28 22.01 4.23 -17.11
N ASP A 29 23.32 4.36 -17.36
CA ASP A 29 24.05 3.66 -18.41
C ASP A 29 24.18 2.15 -18.16
N GLU A 30 24.01 1.69 -16.92
CA GLU A 30 23.94 0.26 -16.58
C GLU A 30 22.57 -0.36 -16.85
N TYR A 31 21.53 0.42 -17.18
CA TYR A 31 20.18 -0.09 -17.42
C TYR A 31 20.13 -1.15 -18.53
N ASP A 32 20.86 -0.93 -19.63
CA ASP A 32 20.88 -1.84 -20.78
C ASP A 32 21.70 -3.12 -20.51
N LEU A 33 22.43 -3.18 -19.39
CA LEU A 33 23.10 -4.39 -18.92
C LEU A 33 22.13 -5.36 -18.23
N LEU A 34 20.95 -4.87 -17.80
CA LEU A 34 19.91 -5.69 -17.20
C LEU A 34 19.16 -6.47 -18.28
N SER A 35 18.83 -7.73 -17.98
CA SER A 35 17.89 -8.47 -18.82
C SER A 35 16.50 -7.83 -18.76
N ASP A 36 15.69 -8.03 -19.80
CA ASP A 36 14.35 -7.42 -19.88
C ASP A 36 13.47 -7.80 -18.68
N ALA A 37 13.64 -9.01 -18.15
CA ALA A 37 12.95 -9.50 -16.95
C ALA A 37 13.38 -8.80 -15.65
N GLN A 38 14.39 -7.94 -15.67
CA GLN A 38 14.93 -7.25 -14.50
C GLN A 38 14.85 -5.73 -14.61
N LYS A 39 14.67 -5.20 -15.82
CA LYS A 39 14.60 -3.76 -16.09
C LYS A 39 13.56 -3.03 -15.24
N PHE A 40 12.42 -3.66 -14.94
CA PHE A 40 11.39 -3.07 -14.08
C PHE A 40 11.90 -2.72 -12.66
N ARG A 41 12.95 -3.40 -12.19
CA ARG A 41 13.55 -3.19 -10.86
C ARG A 41 14.53 -2.03 -10.83
N HIS A 42 14.96 -1.49 -11.98
CA HIS A 42 15.99 -0.45 -12.03
C HIS A 42 15.49 0.85 -11.39
N VAL A 43 16.27 1.35 -10.44
CA VAL A 43 16.14 2.69 -9.88
C VAL A 43 17.44 3.41 -10.14
N ARG A 44 17.34 4.56 -10.82
CA ARG A 44 18.49 5.40 -11.13
C ARG A 44 19.17 5.85 -9.84
N TYR A 45 20.46 5.58 -9.75
CA TYR A 45 21.31 5.97 -8.64
C TYR A 45 22.55 6.69 -9.18
N GLU A 46 22.60 8.00 -8.98
CA GLU A 46 23.69 8.88 -9.44
C GLU A 46 23.98 9.91 -8.34
N PRO A 47 24.67 9.53 -7.25
CA PRO A 47 24.88 10.40 -6.09
C PRO A 47 25.65 11.67 -6.46
N HIS A 48 26.55 11.59 -7.44
CA HIS A 48 27.28 12.74 -8.00
C HIS A 48 26.38 13.77 -8.70
N ARG A 49 25.13 13.40 -9.04
CA ARG A 49 24.09 14.30 -9.56
C ARG A 49 22.95 14.51 -8.58
N ASN A 50 23.17 14.21 -7.30
CA ASN A 50 22.17 14.33 -6.23
C ASN A 50 20.92 13.46 -6.46
N VAL A 51 21.07 12.29 -7.12
CA VAL A 51 20.02 11.29 -7.29
C VAL A 51 20.33 10.10 -6.36
N ASP A 52 19.77 10.14 -5.15
CA ASP A 52 19.95 9.11 -4.12
C ASP A 52 18.63 8.77 -3.43
N HIS A 53 18.05 7.63 -3.81
CA HIS A 53 16.83 7.04 -3.23
C HIS A 53 17.14 5.82 -2.35
N THR A 54 18.41 5.60 -1.98
CA THR A 54 18.82 4.37 -1.27
C THR A 54 18.13 4.19 0.09
N TRP A 55 17.73 5.29 0.72
CA TRP A 55 17.02 5.31 1.99
C TRP A 55 15.55 4.87 1.87
N GLU A 56 14.93 5.01 0.70
CA GLU A 56 13.52 4.64 0.45
C GLU A 56 13.33 3.11 0.41
N ARG A 57 14.39 2.32 0.19
CA ARG A 57 14.40 0.82 0.21
C ARG A 57 13.21 0.19 -0.55
N GLU A 58 12.98 0.68 -1.77
CA GLU A 58 11.80 0.37 -2.60
C GLU A 58 11.70 -1.12 -3.03
N TRP A 59 10.47 -1.62 -3.15
CA TRP A 59 10.12 -2.90 -3.77
C TRP A 59 9.22 -2.65 -4.97
N ARG A 60 9.40 -3.43 -6.05
CA ARG A 60 8.58 -3.37 -7.26
C ARG A 60 8.05 -4.73 -7.64
N ILE A 61 6.88 -4.72 -8.28
CA ILE A 61 6.25 -5.87 -8.91
C ILE A 61 5.88 -5.47 -10.34
N GLN A 62 6.18 -6.33 -11.31
CA GLN A 62 5.83 -6.09 -12.71
C GLN A 62 4.43 -6.63 -12.99
N THR A 63 3.40 -5.84 -12.67
CA THR A 63 1.99 -6.19 -12.88
C THR A 63 1.16 -4.92 -13.12
N ASP A 64 0.07 -5.04 -13.87
CA ASP A 64 -0.89 -3.94 -14.08
C ASP A 64 -1.78 -3.73 -12.86
N SER A 65 -2.02 -4.77 -12.08
CA SER A 65 -2.77 -4.72 -10.83
C SER A 65 -2.28 -5.76 -9.83
N LEU A 66 -2.41 -5.45 -8.54
CA LEU A 66 -2.14 -6.36 -7.44
C LEU A 66 -3.41 -6.50 -6.61
N ALA A 67 -4.03 -7.67 -6.66
CA ALA A 67 -5.14 -7.98 -5.77
C ALA A 67 -4.62 -8.08 -4.33
N LEU A 68 -5.16 -7.25 -3.44
CA LEU A 68 -4.81 -7.27 -2.02
C LEU A 68 -5.68 -8.31 -1.32
N GLU A 69 -5.04 -9.25 -0.64
CA GLU A 69 -5.71 -10.27 0.15
C GLU A 69 -5.90 -9.74 1.57
N PRO A 70 -7.14 -9.70 2.12
CA PRO A 70 -7.38 -9.15 3.45
C PRO A 70 -6.56 -9.82 4.56
N SER A 71 -6.28 -11.12 4.44
CA SER A 71 -5.45 -11.87 5.39
C SER A 71 -3.96 -11.52 5.35
N GLU A 72 -3.49 -10.86 4.28
CA GLU A 72 -2.08 -10.54 4.05
C GLU A 72 -1.83 -9.03 3.98
N THR A 73 -2.88 -8.23 4.16
CA THR A 73 -2.86 -6.78 3.97
C THR A 73 -3.40 -6.07 5.21
N THR A 74 -2.68 -5.03 5.64
CA THR A 74 -3.13 -4.09 6.66
C THR A 74 -3.17 -2.69 6.06
N PHE A 75 -4.27 -1.99 6.18
CA PHE A 75 -4.39 -0.59 5.76
C PHE A 75 -3.79 0.34 6.80
N VAL A 76 -3.07 1.34 6.32
CA VAL A 76 -2.53 2.44 7.13
C VAL A 76 -3.40 3.66 6.86
N VAL A 77 -3.96 4.23 7.91
CA VAL A 77 -4.81 5.42 7.87
C VAL A 77 -4.32 6.46 8.88
N PRO A 78 -4.51 7.76 8.64
CA PRO A 78 -3.97 8.79 9.51
C PRO A 78 -4.68 8.82 10.87
N THR A 79 -6.01 8.85 10.87
CA THR A 79 -6.82 9.08 12.07
C THR A 79 -7.89 8.01 12.28
N ARG A 80 -8.37 7.87 13.52
CA ARG A 80 -9.44 6.91 13.88
C ARG A 80 -10.76 7.28 13.19
N ALA A 81 -10.92 8.54 12.81
CA ALA A 81 -12.06 8.98 12.01
C ALA A 81 -12.10 8.27 10.66
N TRP A 82 -10.95 8.08 10.01
CA TRP A 82 -10.85 7.30 8.78
C TRP A 82 -11.18 5.83 8.96
N GLU A 83 -10.62 5.17 9.99
CA GLU A 83 -10.97 3.78 10.30
C GLU A 83 -12.49 3.63 10.47
N ARG A 84 -13.11 4.47 11.33
CA ARG A 84 -14.56 4.45 11.54
C ARG A 84 -15.35 4.67 10.26
N ARG A 85 -14.88 5.57 9.39
CA ARG A 85 -15.51 5.83 8.10
C ARG A 85 -15.49 4.60 7.20
N PHE A 86 -14.35 3.92 7.06
CA PHE A 86 -14.27 2.67 6.29
C PHE A 86 -15.21 1.59 6.85
N HIS A 87 -15.27 1.46 8.17
CA HIS A 87 -16.24 0.57 8.82
C HIS A 87 -17.69 0.94 8.51
N GLN A 88 -18.04 2.23 8.54
CA GLN A 88 -19.39 2.68 8.24
C GLN A 88 -19.76 2.43 6.77
N GLU A 89 -18.87 2.77 5.83
CA GLU A 89 -19.07 2.53 4.40
C GLU A 89 -19.29 1.04 4.09
N HIS A 90 -18.53 0.14 4.73
CA HIS A 90 -18.73 -1.31 4.62
C HIS A 90 -20.07 -1.76 5.19
N ILE A 91 -20.46 -1.27 6.38
CA ILE A 91 -21.77 -1.58 6.98
C ILE A 91 -22.90 -1.14 6.06
N ASP A 92 -22.81 0.06 5.48
CA ASP A 92 -23.82 0.60 4.57
C ASP A 92 -23.91 -0.22 3.28
N GLU A 93 -22.77 -0.69 2.74
CA GLU A 93 -22.72 -1.57 1.57
C GLU A 93 -23.34 -2.94 1.86
N VAL A 94 -23.01 -3.56 3.00
CA VAL A 94 -23.57 -4.84 3.44
C VAL A 94 -25.08 -4.71 3.66
N ALA A 95 -25.53 -3.62 4.30
CA ALA A 95 -26.96 -3.35 4.51
C ALA A 95 -27.70 -3.16 3.18
N THR A 96 -27.12 -2.42 2.25
CA THR A 96 -27.69 -2.21 0.90
C THR A 96 -27.82 -3.53 0.15
N THR A 97 -26.78 -4.36 0.20
CA THR A 97 -26.75 -5.68 -0.46
C THR A 97 -27.75 -6.64 0.19
N SER A 98 -27.82 -6.65 1.53
CA SER A 98 -28.78 -7.43 2.30
C SER A 98 -30.22 -7.08 1.94
N ALA A 99 -30.53 -5.78 1.83
CA ALA A 99 -31.85 -5.31 1.42
C ALA A 99 -32.18 -5.70 -0.02
N LEU A 100 -31.24 -5.55 -0.96
CA LEU A 100 -31.44 -5.93 -2.36
C LEU A 100 -31.70 -7.43 -2.55
N LEU A 101 -31.04 -8.27 -1.75
CA LEU A 101 -31.15 -9.72 -1.83
C LEU A 101 -32.25 -10.30 -0.93
N GLU A 102 -32.91 -9.49 -0.11
CA GLU A 102 -33.92 -9.89 0.89
C GLU A 102 -33.42 -11.00 1.85
N ILE A 103 -32.12 -11.02 2.14
CA ILE A 103 -31.50 -11.96 3.09
C ILE A 103 -30.65 -11.20 4.10
N PRO A 104 -30.68 -11.55 5.40
CA PRO A 104 -29.78 -10.96 6.37
C PRO A 104 -28.34 -11.39 6.05
N LEU A 105 -27.47 -10.39 5.80
CA LEU A 105 -26.04 -10.61 5.64
C LEU A 105 -25.33 -10.15 6.90
N ASP A 106 -24.42 -10.99 7.39
CA ASP A 106 -23.47 -10.67 8.45
C ASP A 106 -22.07 -10.85 7.87
N ASP A 107 -21.58 -9.79 7.23
CA ASP A 107 -20.26 -9.76 6.62
C ASP A 107 -19.36 -8.78 7.38
N PRO A 108 -18.47 -9.27 8.27
CA PRO A 108 -17.63 -8.40 9.08
C PRO A 108 -16.62 -7.66 8.20
N MET A 109 -16.11 -6.53 8.70
CA MET A 109 -15.02 -5.80 8.04
C MET A 109 -13.84 -6.75 7.76
N PRO A 110 -13.49 -7.00 6.48
CA PRO A 110 -12.46 -7.98 6.16
C PRO A 110 -11.05 -7.42 6.37
N TRP A 111 -10.89 -6.11 6.39
CA TRP A 111 -9.59 -5.43 6.44
C TRP A 111 -9.13 -5.16 7.87
N HIS A 112 -7.82 -5.34 8.09
CA HIS A 112 -7.14 -4.88 9.30
C HIS A 112 -6.59 -3.47 9.10
N PHE A 113 -6.61 -2.64 10.14
CA PHE A 113 -6.15 -1.25 10.11
C PHE A 113 -5.03 -0.99 11.11
N VAL A 114 -4.10 -0.12 10.72
CA VAL A 114 -3.17 0.57 11.59
C VAL A 114 -3.48 2.06 11.48
N VAL A 115 -3.84 2.64 12.61
CA VAL A 115 -4.13 4.08 12.71
C VAL A 115 -2.87 4.78 13.19
N LEU A 116 -2.35 5.72 12.39
CA LEU A 116 -1.08 6.40 12.69
C LEU A 116 -1.17 7.27 13.95
N GLU A 117 -2.30 7.91 14.21
CA GLU A 117 -2.50 8.68 15.45
C GLU A 117 -2.42 7.81 16.71
N ASP A 118 -2.91 6.56 16.64
CA ASP A 118 -2.83 5.60 17.76
C ASP A 118 -1.38 5.18 18.06
N LEU A 119 -0.46 5.37 17.10
CA LEU A 119 0.98 5.17 17.26
C LEU A 119 1.72 6.43 17.74
N GLY A 120 1.00 7.52 18.03
CA GLY A 120 1.58 8.80 18.44
C GLY A 120 2.17 9.61 17.30
N VAL A 121 1.79 9.33 16.05
CA VAL A 121 2.16 10.18 14.91
C VAL A 121 1.18 11.35 14.83
N GLU A 122 1.71 12.57 14.80
CA GLU A 122 0.93 13.81 14.82
C GLU A 122 0.92 14.50 13.45
N GLY A 123 0.12 15.58 13.34
CA GLY A 123 0.07 16.42 12.13
C GLY A 123 -0.97 15.97 11.11
N PHE A 124 -2.05 15.33 11.57
CA PHE A 124 -3.14 14.87 10.71
C PHE A 124 -4.40 15.76 10.78
N ASP A 125 -4.31 16.96 11.35
CA ASP A 125 -5.46 17.87 11.52
C ASP A 125 -6.17 18.18 10.19
N GLU A 126 -5.43 18.19 9.07
CA GLU A 126 -5.99 18.40 7.72
C GLU A 126 -6.77 17.19 7.18
N TYR A 127 -6.67 16.03 7.84
CA TYR A 127 -7.33 14.77 7.48
C TYR A 127 -8.54 14.45 8.36
N ASP A 128 -8.90 15.34 9.29
CA ASP A 128 -10.13 15.26 10.07
C ASP A 128 -11.27 15.97 9.31
N PHE A 129 -12.44 15.31 9.24
CA PHE A 129 -13.66 15.80 8.58
C PHE A 129 -14.90 15.51 9.42
#